data_AF-A0A816GU14-F1
#
_entry.id   AF-A0A816GU14-F1
#
_cell.length_a   1.000
_cell.length_b   1.000
_cell.length_c   1.000
_cell.angle_alpha   90.00
_cell.angle_beta   90.00
_cell.angle_gamma   90.00
#
_symmetry.space_group_name_H-M   'P 1'
#
loop_
_entity.id
_entity.type
_entity.pdbx_description
1 polymer ?
#
loop_
_entity_poly.entity_id
_entity_poly.type
_entity_poly.pdbx_seq_one_letter_code
_entity_poly.pdbx_strand_id
1 'polypeptide(L)' 'MERLPYKIADIKLAKSGRKALSMAEFEMPGVIRLRKIYGPTKPLKGVRLAGCLHVTAQTGVMIETLRELGAEILLL' A
#
# COMPACT_ATOMS: atom_id res chain seq x y z
N MET A 1 -5.56 -18.22 19.89
CA MET A 1 -4.36 -17.53 19.39
C MET A 1 -4.78 -16.12 19.03
N GLU A 2 -4.25 -15.11 19.71
CA GLU A 2 -4.67 -13.71 19.50
C GLU A 2 -4.13 -13.21 18.16
N ARG A 3 -5.01 -12.68 17.30
CA ARG A 3 -4.64 -12.26 15.95
C ARG A 3 -4.15 -10.81 16.01
N LEU A 4 -2.83 -10.63 16.00
CA LEU A 4 -2.22 -9.29 15.96
C LEU A 4 -2.58 -8.58 14.65
N PRO A 5 -2.86 -7.26 14.68
CA PRO A 5 -3.22 -6.49 13.49
C PRO A 5 -2.06 -6.37 12.49
N TYR A 6 -0.81 -6.46 12.95
CA TYR A 6 0.39 -6.56 12.13
C TYR A 6 1.55 -7.14 12.95
N LYS A 7 2.57 -7.67 12.27
CA LYS A 7 3.83 -8.12 12.88
C LYS A 7 4.99 -7.61 12.03
N ILE A 8 5.78 -6.70 12.59
CA ILE A 8 6.92 -6.06 11.91
C ILE A 8 8.15 -6.06 12.83
N ALA A 9 9.34 -5.82 12.27
CA ALA A 9 10.58 -5.82 13.04
C ALA A 9 10.73 -4.61 13.98
N ASP A 10 10.54 -3.38 13.48
CA ASP A 10 10.64 -2.15 14.28
C ASP A 10 9.72 -1.04 13.73
N ILE A 11 8.76 -0.60 14.54
CA ILE A 11 7.82 0.48 14.20
C ILE A 11 8.49 1.86 14.16
N LYS A 12 9.63 2.05 14.83
CA LYS A 12 10.34 3.34 14.87
C LYS A 12 10.87 3.76 13.49
N LEU A 13 11.04 2.81 12.58
CA LEU A 13 11.44 3.04 11.19
C LEU A 13 10.32 3.61 10.30
N ALA A 14 9.08 3.77 10.81
CA ALA A 14 7.97 4.28 10.01
C ALA A 14 8.27 5.66 9.39
N LYS A 15 8.94 6.56 10.11
CA LYS A 15 9.25 7.92 9.61
C LYS A 15 10.21 7.90 8.42
N SER A 16 11.24 7.07 8.45
CA SER A 16 12.15 6.90 7.30
C SER A 16 11.45 6.15 6.16
N GLY A 17 10.64 5.15 6.47
CA GLY A 17 9.80 4.44 5.49
C GLY A 17 8.88 5.38 4.71
N ARG A 18 8.27 6.38 5.37
CA ARG A 18 7.46 7.41 4.68
C ARG A 18 8.27 8.22 3.68
N LYS A 19 9.52 8.57 3.99
CA LYS A 19 10.40 9.27 3.03
C LYS A 19 10.70 8.39 1.82
N ALA A 20 10.99 7.11 2.04
CA ALA A 20 11.24 6.15 0.96
C ALA A 20 9.99 5.96 0.07
N LEU A 21 8.79 5.95 0.66
CA LEU A 21 7.54 5.93 -0.12
C LEU A 21 7.40 7.17 -0.99
N SER A 22 7.61 8.38 -0.46
CA SER A 22 7.52 9.60 -1.25
C SER A 22 8.49 9.61 -2.45
N MET A 23 9.69 9.05 -2.29
CA MET A 23 10.61 8.87 -3.41
C MET A 23 10.09 7.85 -4.44
N ALA A 24 9.58 6.70 -3.96
CA ALA A 24 9.01 5.68 -4.84
C ALA A 24 7.77 6.18 -5.60
N GLU A 25 6.93 7.04 -5.02
CA GLU A 25 5.79 7.64 -5.72
C GLU A 25 6.23 8.49 -6.93
N PHE A 26 7.34 9.22 -6.79
CA PHE A 26 7.92 10.01 -7.88
C PHE A 26 8.41 9.12 -9.03
N GLU A 27 9.02 7.97 -8.71
CA GLU A 27 9.53 7.00 -9.68
C GLU A 27 8.46 6.08 -10.28
N MET A 28 7.24 6.08 -9.74
CA MET A 28 6.13 5.22 -10.17
C MET A 28 4.96 6.02 -10.77
N PRO A 29 5.18 6.85 -11.82
CA PRO A 29 4.17 7.77 -12.34
C PRO A 29 2.92 7.06 -12.87
N GLY A 30 3.06 5.84 -13.40
CA GLY A 30 1.93 5.04 -13.86
C GLY A 30 0.98 4.66 -12.71
N VAL A 31 1.52 4.23 -11.57
CA VAL A 31 0.72 3.84 -10.40
C VAL A 31 0.02 5.05 -9.78
N ILE A 32 0.72 6.18 -9.68
CA ILE A 32 0.11 7.44 -9.21
C ILE A 32 -0.96 7.94 -10.16
N ARG A 33 -0.78 7.76 -11.48
CA ARG A 33 -1.80 8.10 -12.48
C ARG A 33 -3.06 7.25 -12.30
N LEU A 34 -2.93 5.94 -12.09
CA LEU A 34 -4.06 5.06 -11.80
C LEU A 34 -4.79 5.49 -10.52
N ARG A 35 -4.04 5.81 -9.46
CA ARG A 35 -4.59 6.34 -8.21
C ARG A 35 -5.45 7.59 -8.44
N LYS A 36 -4.95 8.54 -9.24
CA LYS A 36 -5.65 9.80 -9.56
C LYS A 36 -6.91 9.58 -10.40
N ILE A 37 -6.87 8.68 -11.40
CA ILE A 37 -8.01 8.42 -12.29
C ILE A 37 -9.12 7.65 -11.55
N TYR A 38 -8.75 6.60 -10.82
CA TYR A 38 -9.71 5.63 -10.27
C TYR A 38 -9.98 5.78 -8.77
N GLY A 39 -9.21 6.61 -8.05
CA GLY A 39 -9.46 6.92 -6.64
C GLY A 39 -10.89 7.42 -6.38
N PRO A 40 -11.44 8.37 -7.18
CA PRO A 40 -12.81 8.85 -6.98
C PRO A 40 -13.88 7.79 -7.19
N THR A 41 -13.69 6.87 -8.14
CA THR A 41 -14.68 5.83 -8.47
C THR A 41 -14.61 4.62 -7.56
N LYS A 42 -13.51 4.46 -6.81
CA LYS A 42 -13.26 3.36 -5.87
C LYS A 42 -13.65 1.98 -6.45
N PRO A 43 -13.07 1.57 -7.59
CA PRO A 43 -13.49 0.38 -8.30
C PRO A 43 -13.27 -0.92 -7.51
N LEU A 44 -12.41 -0.90 -6.49
CA LEU A 44 -12.11 -2.06 -5.64
C LEU A 44 -12.88 -2.05 -4.32
N LYS A 45 -13.88 -1.18 -4.17
CA LYS A 45 -14.70 -1.12 -2.94
C LYS A 45 -15.30 -2.48 -2.60
N GLY A 46 -15.05 -2.95 -1.38
CA GLY A 46 -15.55 -4.23 -0.87
C GLY A 46 -14.72 -5.45 -1.29
N VAL A 47 -13.68 -5.26 -2.09
CA VAL A 47 -12.73 -6.32 -2.44
C VAL A 47 -11.72 -6.51 -1.31
N ARG A 48 -11.50 -7.77 -0.91
CA ARG A 48 -10.46 -8.17 0.04
C ARG A 48 -9.33 -8.84 -0.71
N LEU A 49 -8.13 -8.28 -0.61
CA LEU A 49 -6.93 -8.76 -1.30
C LEU A 49 -5.91 -9.28 -0.28
N ALA A 50 -5.40 -10.48 -0.51
CA ALA A 50 -4.23 -11.01 0.19
C ALA A 50 -3.03 -10.97 -0.76
N GLY A 51 -1.92 -10.37 -0.31
CA GLY A 51 -0.68 -10.29 -1.08
C GLY A 51 0.45 -11.04 -0.38
N CYS A 52 1.27 -11.76 -1.15
CA CYS A 52 2.52 -12.36 -0.71
C CYS A 52 3.61 -11.93 -1.70
N LEU A 53 4.17 -10.75 -1.46
CA LEU A 53 5.15 -10.12 -2.33
C LEU A 53 6.26 -9.53 -1.45
N HIS A 54 7.43 -9.29 -2.04
CA HIS A 54 8.51 -8.63 -1.34
C HIS A 54 8.05 -7.28 -0.78
N VAL A 55 8.17 -7.10 0.54
CA VAL A 55 7.74 -5.87 1.22
C VAL A 55 8.81 -4.80 1.06
N THR A 56 8.71 -4.02 -0.03
CA THR A 56 9.60 -2.89 -0.36
C THR A 56 8.83 -1.56 -0.40
N ALA A 57 9.53 -0.44 -0.62
CA ALA A 57 8.90 0.87 -0.79
C ALA A 57 7.93 0.89 -2.00
N GLN A 58 8.31 0.27 -3.12
CA GLN A 58 7.46 0.19 -4.31
C GLN A 58 6.16 -0.59 -4.02
N THR A 59 6.26 -1.72 -3.30
CA THR A 59 5.09 -2.47 -2.84
C THR A 59 4.22 -1.60 -1.94
N GLY A 60 4.79 -0.79 -1.05
CA GLY A 60 4.02 0.15 -0.23
C GLY A 60 3.22 1.17 -1.06
N VAL A 61 3.80 1.75 -2.12
CA VAL A 61 3.08 2.66 -3.04
C VAL A 61 1.93 1.95 -3.77
N MET A 62 2.16 0.70 -4.21
CA MET A 62 1.12 -0.12 -4.82
C MET A 62 -0.01 -0.41 -3.82
N ILE A 63 0.31 -0.80 -2.59
CA ILE A 63 -0.68 -1.08 -1.54
C ILE A 63 -1.50 0.16 -1.18
N GLU A 64 -0.86 1.33 -1.02
CA GLU A 64 -1.59 2.58 -0.76
C GLU A 64 -2.51 2.96 -1.93
N THR A 65 -2.10 2.67 -3.16
CA THR A 65 -2.95 2.86 -4.34
C THR A 65 -4.16 1.93 -4.32
N LEU A 66 -3.97 0.64 -4.08
CA LEU A 66 -5.07 -0.32 -4.03
C LEU A 66 -6.07 0.01 -2.90
N ARG A 67 -5.59 0.50 -1.75
CA ARG A 67 -6.45 0.99 -0.65
C ARG A 67 -7.22 2.25 -1.06
N GLU A 68 -6.58 3.20 -1.74
CA GLU A 68 -7.25 4.40 -2.26
C GLU A 68 -8.35 4.04 -3.27
N LEU A 69 -8.11 3.01 -4.09
CA LEU A 69 -9.09 2.42 -5.01
C LEU A 69 -10.21 1.64 -4.29
N GLY A 70 -10.17 1.51 -2.97
CA GLY A 70 -11.25 0.97 -2.14
C GLY A 70 -11.04 -0.46 -1.62
N ALA A 71 -9.89 -1.09 -1.87
CA ALA A 71 -9.63 -2.45 -1.42
C ALA A 71 -9.24 -2.52 0.06
N GLU A 72 -9.63 -3.60 0.72
CA GLU A 72 -9.06 -4.04 2.00
C GLU A 72 -7.91 -5.01 1.73
N ILE A 73 -6.77 -4.81 2.40
CA ILE A 73 -5.53 -5.50 2.04
C ILE A 73 -4.89 -6.14 3.27
N LEU A 74 -4.52 -7.41 3.12
CA LEU A 74 -3.64 -8.13 4.03
C LEU A 74 -2.35 -8.48 3.27
N LEU A 75 -1.21 -8.01 3.75
CA LEU A 75 0.10 -8.38 3.23
C LEU A 75 0.72 -9.43 4.18
N LEU A 76 1.13 -10.56 3.61
CA LEU A 76 1.66 -11.73 4.32
C LEU A 76 3.19 -11.70 4.41
#